data_AF-A0A072UEM1-F1
#
_entry.id   AF-A0A072UEM1-F1
#
_cell.length_a   1.000
_cell.length_b   1.000
_cell.length_c   1.000
_cell.angle_alpha   90.00
_cell.angle_beta   90.00
_cell.angle_gamma   90.00
#
_symmetry.space_group_name_H-M   'P 1'
#
loop_
_entity.id
_entity.type
_entity.pdbx_description
1 polymer ?
#
loop_
_entity_poly.entity_id
_entity_poly.type
_entity_poly.pdbx_seq_one_letter_code
_entity_poly.pdbx_strand_id
1 'polypeptide(L)' 'MDIPAGPRICLGKDSAYHQMRMVLAILCRFYKFNLVPDHQVKYRMMTILSMAHGLRVTVEKRS' A
#
# COMPACT_ATOMS: atom_id res chain seq x y z
N MET A 1 -17.68 -9.41 -5.87
CA MET A 1 -18.19 -9.10 -7.22
C MET A 1 -17.01 -8.51 -7.96
N ASP A 2 -16.25 -9.39 -8.59
CA ASP A 2 -14.89 -9.09 -9.04
C ASP A 2 -14.94 -9.21 -10.56
N ILE A 3 -15.32 -8.12 -11.21
CA ILE A 3 -15.30 -8.05 -12.67
C ILE A 3 -13.85 -8.29 -13.12
N PRO A 4 -13.56 -9.40 -13.85
CA PRO A 4 -12.27 -9.54 -14.48
C PRO A 4 -12.22 -8.46 -15.58
N ALA A 5 -11.40 -7.44 -15.35
CA ALA A 5 -11.21 -6.29 -16.23
C ALA A 5 -10.52 -6.67 -17.56
N GLY A 6 -11.15 -7.56 -18.33
CA GLY A 6 -10.77 -7.97 -19.68
C GLY A 6 -9.61 -8.97 -19.78
N PRO A 7 -9.28 -9.39 -21.01
CA PRO A 7 -8.27 -10.41 -21.30
C PRO A 7 -6.82 -9.98 -20.99
N ARG A 8 -6.60 -8.71 -20.63
CA ARG A 8 -5.29 -8.11 -20.35
C ARG A 8 -5.09 -7.79 -18.86
N ILE A 9 -5.87 -8.40 -17.98
CA ILE A 9 -5.73 -8.25 -16.54
C ILE A 9 -4.36 -8.77 -16.07
N CYS A 10 -3.80 -8.13 -15.04
CA CYS A 10 -2.55 -8.58 -14.45
C CYS A 10 -2.70 -10.03 -13.95
N LEU A 11 -1.91 -10.95 -14.51
CA LEU A 11 -1.90 -12.37 -14.11
C LEU A 11 -1.56 -12.54 -12.62
N GLY A 12 -0.79 -11.61 -12.06
CA GLY A 12 -0.41 -11.59 -10.65
C GLY A 12 -1.42 -10.89 -9.73
N LYS A 13 -2.56 -10.39 -10.23
CA LYS A 13 -3.50 -9.57 -9.45
C LYS A 13 -3.92 -10.26 -8.16
N ASP A 14 -4.41 -11.48 -8.24
CA ASP A 14 -5.00 -12.15 -7.08
C ASP A 14 -3.93 -12.57 -6.06
N SER A 15 -2.76 -13.03 -6.52
CA SER A 15 -1.64 -13.36 -5.63
C SER A 15 -1.10 -12.12 -4.92
N ALA A 16 -0.87 -11.02 -5.66
CA ALA A 16 -0.45 -9.75 -5.08
C ALA A 16 -1.48 -9.23 -4.07
N TYR A 17 -2.77 -9.32 -4.40
CA TYR A 17 -3.85 -8.90 -3.51
C TYR A 17 -3.91 -9.73 -2.23
N HIS A 18 -3.69 -11.04 -2.31
CA HIS A 18 -3.62 -11.90 -1.13
C HIS A 18 -2.45 -11.54 -0.22
N GLN A 19 -1.25 -11.38 -0.79
CA GLN A 19 -0.07 -10.97 -0.03
C GLN A 19 -0.28 -9.61 0.65
N MET A 20 -0.82 -8.63 -0.09
CA MET A 20 -1.15 -7.30 0.45
C MET A 20 -2.12 -7.41 1.63
N ARG A 21 -3.18 -8.20 1.51
CA ARG A 21 -4.17 -8.36 2.59
C ARG A 21 -3.60 -9.04 3.83
N MET A 22 -2.79 -10.09 3.66
CA MET A 22 -2.14 -10.77 4.79
C MET A 22 -1.22 -9.81 5.54
N VAL A 23 -0.34 -9.10 4.81
CA VAL A 23 0.58 -8.12 5.40
C VAL A 23 -0.20 -6.99 6.08
N LEU A 24 -1.20 -6.44 5.41
CA LEU A 24 -2.02 -5.36 5.97
C LEU A 24 -2.73 -5.76 7.26
N ALA A 25 -3.28 -6.98 7.33
CA ALA A 25 -3.94 -7.49 8.53
C ALA A 25 -2.96 -7.59 9.71
N ILE A 26 -1.74 -8.08 9.47
CA ILE A 26 -0.68 -8.16 10.50
C ILE A 26 -0.29 -6.75 10.96
N LEU A 27 -0.01 -5.85 10.03
CA LEU A 27 0.39 -4.48 10.34
C LEU A 27 -0.69 -3.74 11.14
N CYS A 28 -1.95 -3.79 10.74
CA CYS A 28 -3.06 -3.13 11.44
C CYS A 28 -3.34 -3.72 12.84
N ARG A 29 -3.04 -5.01 13.04
CA ARG A 29 -3.23 -5.69 14.32
C ARG A 29 -2.14 -5.34 15.32
N PHE A 30 -0.88 -5.29 14.90
CA PHE A 30 0.25 -5.12 15.80
C PHE A 30 0.82 -3.71 15.85
N TYR A 31 0.47 -2.83 14.91
CA TYR A 31 1.03 -1.50 14.81
C TYR A 31 -0.03 -0.43 14.57
N LYS A 32 0.25 0.77 15.06
CA LYS A 32 -0.40 2.02 14.70
C LYS A 32 0.58 2.84 13.86
N PHE A 33 0.08 3.40 12.78
CA PHE A 33 0.86 4.23 11.86
C PHE A 33 0.32 5.66 11.94
N ASN A 34 1.19 6.62 12.21
CA ASN A 34 0.86 8.03 12.19
C ASN A 34 1.73 8.74 11.14
N LEU A 35 1.12 9.59 10.32
CA LEU A 35 1.88 10.37 9.34
C LEU A 35 2.71 11.43 10.07
N VAL A 36 3.98 11.58 9.69
CA VAL A 36 4.82 12.64 10.25
C VAL A 36 4.19 14.00 9.89
N PRO A 37 3.99 14.91 10.87
CA PRO A 37 3.44 16.23 10.58
C PRO A 37 4.30 16.95 9.53
N ASP A 38 3.65 17.70 8.64
CA ASP A 38 4.28 18.41 7.50
C ASP A 38 4.82 17.52 6.35
N HIS A 39 4.64 16.18 6.41
CA HIS A 39 5.04 15.34 5.29
C HIS A 39 4.08 15.44 4.10
N GLN A 40 4.48 16.20 3.06
CA GLN A 40 3.74 16.25 1.79
C GLN A 40 3.92 14.98 0.96
N VAL A 41 2.85 14.21 0.80
CA VAL A 41 2.80 13.05 -0.08
C VAL A 41 2.60 13.53 -1.52
N LYS A 42 3.68 13.53 -2.31
CA LYS A 42 3.65 13.87 -3.74
C LYS A 42 3.98 12.64 -4.57
N TYR A 43 3.24 12.46 -5.66
CA TYR A 43 3.52 11.40 -6.62
C TYR A 43 4.45 11.91 -7.72
N ARG A 44 5.39 11.05 -8.14
CA ARG A 44 6.21 11.24 -9.33
C ARG A 44 5.70 10.31 -10.41
N MET A 45 5.27 10.90 -11.53
CA MET A 45 4.86 10.15 -12.71
C MET A 45 6.11 9.63 -13.43
N MET A 46 6.22 8.30 -13.51
CA MET A 46 7.21 7.54 -14.28
C MET A 46 6.49 6.37 -14.96
N THR A 47 7.21 5.42 -15.54
CA THR A 47 6.65 4.14 -16.03
C THR A 47 5.79 3.43 -14.98
N ILE A 48 6.11 3.60 -13.69
CA ILE A 48 5.29 3.18 -12.55
C ILE A 48 5.02 4.42 -11.67
N LEU A 49 3.79 4.59 -11.20
CA LEU A 49 3.43 5.64 -10.25
C LEU A 49 4.15 5.41 -8.91
N SER A 50 5.01 6.34 -8.51
CA SER A 50 5.81 6.24 -7.28
C SER A 50 5.70 7.51 -6.44
N MET A 51 6.04 7.43 -5.16
CA MET A 51 6.08 8.61 -4.28
C MET A 51 7.42 9.33 -4.45
N ALA A 52 7.38 10.65 -4.70
CA ALA A 52 8.56 11.47 -4.95
C ALA A 52 9.48 11.58 -3.72
N HIS A 53 8.89 11.56 -2.52
CA HIS A 53 9.59 11.76 -1.23
C HIS A 53 9.34 10.63 -0.24
N GLY A 54 8.97 9.44 -0.76
CA GLY A 54 8.55 8.31 0.07
C GLY A 54 7.29 8.60 0.89
N LEU A 55 7.05 7.76 1.90
CA LEU A 55 5.99 7.91 2.89
C LEU A 55 6.61 7.87 4.30
N ARG A 56 6.80 9.04 4.91
CA ARG A 56 7.32 9.14 6.28
C ARG A 56 6.21 8.95 7.31
N VAL A 57 6.30 7.85 8.05
CA VAL A 57 5.35 7.50 9.13
C VAL A 57 6.10 7.18 10.41
N THR A 58 5.49 7.47 11.55
CA THR A 58 5.88 6.91 12.84
C THR A 58 5.09 5.63 13.07
N VAL A 59 5.77 4.62 13.62
CA VAL A 59 5.20 3.29 13.87
C VAL A 59 5.23 3.03 15.36
N GLU A 60 4.08 2.76 15.94
CA GLU A 60 3.92 2.46 17.36
C GLU A 60 3.34 1.06 17.51
N LYS A 61 3.90 0.26 18.43
CA LYS A 61 3.34 -1.07 18.70
C LYS A 61 1.98 -0.92 19.34
N ARG A 62 0.98 -1.63 18.81
CA ARG A 62 -0.35 -1.76 19.40
C ARG A 62 -0.23 -2.77 20.55
N SER A 63 -0.37 -2.28 21.79
CA SER A 63 -0.36 -3.12 22.99
C SER A 63 -1.68 -3.85 23.19
#